data_AF-F0WQC7-F1
#
_entry.id   AF-F0WQC7-F1
#
_cell.length_a   1.000
_cell.length_b   1.000
_cell.length_c   1.000
_cell.angle_alpha   90.00
_cell.angle_beta   90.00
_cell.angle_gamma   90.00
#
_symmetry.space_group_name_H-M   'P 1'
#
loop_
_entity.id
_entity.type
_entity.pdbx_description
1 polymer ?
#
loop_
_entity_poly.entity_id
_entity_poly.type
_entity_poly.pdbx_seq_one_letter_code
_entity_poly.pdbx_strand_id
1 'polypeptide(L)'
;MTDTIQKRAQKPQRSSDNTRRRQEFLQNVTLEMKSSMQKTRTEILHAVMGQPVGPENDLCHAVEEIEAYIAIACENRRRRELLYEKQREIDAQSEIVAPEAKKDMEIDLCGRREAAIFSFKAFENMKMAQETCTELIDFAFLIATHREDAAFLPSRDSIEEELWNPSLSLLGIRLPPSFSLLKTLHSDENVCKVVQGEWMRYLHTDTIQSGQFVLGDILKKTSATSIPPPRRSLGILIVGTSKIGRKKWAREMAKRFNLEFISVKDLIHKAIEEDTVIGTELIQCLERGEGIPSSLYAELIISAVEALLHSERKECISGWMIDGLPCLRSHTEHVRSRMTRSSDNVPTSPLWRSTQISEDCGIDLVIYIDGQPEWDLTQAEDPSFTMFSTRQNAREALCSFPHVVEVNLPNEKGTKAFEAVETLLCEKLEIGRTFELEMRQREVTLMKTEEEWMMTFSSFEARLQEAQCALRLYTEQLQTAEGNNARKSDIVECKAQLLSATEALETVNNEVAVWMTSHEDTSSPGSSGLSTWSTIETFYMESLRRNFSLLTQLRGRVFAFVNESLCGMNSALCLWRVDGKQIVLNAFQKDFNFMNGEIRMEIETKKELYARVDVLYDTLNDIVDQKRTLLHTFQGFKV
;
A
#
# COMPACT_ATOMS: atom_id res chain seq x y z
N MET A 1 -100.89 47.44 30.02
CA MET A 1 -99.92 48.20 29.18
C MET A 1 -98.52 48.30 29.81
N THR A 2 -98.36 48.05 31.12
CA THR A 2 -97.07 48.05 31.83
C THR A 2 -96.20 46.81 31.54
N ASP A 3 -96.78 45.62 31.37
CA ASP A 3 -96.01 44.38 31.07
C ASP A 3 -95.34 44.35 29.69
N THR A 4 -95.89 45.11 28.72
CA THR A 4 -95.37 45.13 27.35
C THR A 4 -94.14 46.02 27.21
N ILE A 5 -94.02 47.04 28.05
CA ILE A 5 -92.86 47.94 28.11
C ILE A 5 -91.69 47.24 28.82
N GLN A 6 -91.97 46.47 29.87
CA GLN A 6 -90.95 45.67 30.57
C GLN A 6 -90.36 44.56 29.68
N LYS A 7 -91.18 43.91 28.82
CA LYS A 7 -90.69 42.90 27.86
C LYS A 7 -89.85 43.49 26.71
N ARG A 8 -90.07 44.75 26.31
CA ARG A 8 -89.22 45.43 25.30
C ARG A 8 -87.87 45.87 25.86
N ALA A 9 -87.81 46.29 27.12
CA ALA A 9 -86.56 46.66 27.79
C ALA A 9 -85.59 45.48 28.01
N GLN A 10 -86.11 44.24 28.13
CA GLN A 10 -85.27 43.05 28.35
C GLN A 10 -84.70 42.41 27.06
N LYS A 11 -85.20 42.79 25.87
CA LYS A 11 -84.77 42.22 24.59
C LYS A 11 -83.29 42.51 24.24
N PRO A 12 -82.73 43.73 24.42
CA PRO A 12 -81.31 43.99 24.16
C PRO A 12 -80.41 43.22 25.13
N GLN A 13 -80.81 43.09 26.40
CA GLN A 13 -80.04 42.37 27.41
C GLN A 13 -79.96 40.86 27.13
N ARG A 14 -81.06 40.25 26.65
CA ARG A 14 -81.03 38.85 26.18
C ARG A 14 -80.13 38.66 24.94
N SER A 15 -80.06 39.66 24.07
CA SER A 15 -79.20 39.60 22.88
C SER A 15 -77.71 39.71 23.25
N SER A 16 -77.35 40.58 24.19
CA SER A 16 -75.97 40.67 24.68
C SER A 16 -75.55 39.41 25.42
N ASP A 17 -76.45 38.86 26.26
CA ASP A 17 -76.17 37.62 27.01
C ASP A 17 -76.00 36.42 26.07
N ASN A 18 -76.80 36.31 25.01
CA ASN A 18 -76.65 35.27 24.00
C ASN A 18 -75.34 35.42 23.21
N THR A 19 -74.92 36.65 22.92
CA THR A 19 -73.65 36.92 22.24
C THR A 19 -72.47 36.53 23.12
N ARG A 20 -72.54 36.87 24.41
CA ARG A 20 -71.52 36.50 25.41
C ARG A 20 -71.42 34.99 25.57
N ARG A 21 -72.55 34.29 25.72
CA ARG A 21 -72.59 32.82 25.81
C ARG A 21 -72.03 32.15 24.56
N ARG A 22 -72.30 32.69 23.37
CA ARG A 22 -71.75 32.17 22.11
C ARG A 22 -70.24 32.37 22.05
N GLN A 23 -69.74 33.50 22.53
CA GLN A 23 -68.29 33.77 22.58
C GLN A 23 -67.58 32.89 23.61
N GLU A 24 -68.15 32.72 24.80
CA GLU A 24 -67.67 31.79 25.83
C GLU A 24 -67.64 30.34 25.30
N PHE A 25 -68.69 29.92 24.59
CA PHE A 25 -68.74 28.60 23.95
C PHE A 25 -67.63 28.42 22.91
N LEU A 26 -67.42 29.38 22.01
CA LEU A 26 -66.36 29.30 21.00
C LEU A 26 -64.96 29.30 21.61
N GLN A 27 -64.74 30.06 22.69
CA GLN A 27 -63.48 30.03 23.43
C GLN A 27 -63.23 28.67 24.07
N ASN A 28 -64.25 28.07 24.69
CA ASN A 28 -64.14 26.74 25.29
C ASN A 28 -63.83 25.66 24.25
N VAL A 29 -64.53 25.67 23.10
CA VAL A 29 -64.25 24.75 21.99
C VAL A 29 -62.81 24.92 21.47
N THR A 30 -62.34 26.16 21.36
CA THR A 30 -60.95 26.43 20.92
C THR A 30 -59.92 25.91 21.92
N LEU A 31 -60.19 26.03 23.22
CA LEU A 31 -59.30 25.52 24.28
C LEU A 31 -59.29 23.99 24.32
N GLU A 32 -60.45 23.34 24.18
CA GLU A 32 -60.55 21.88 24.10
C GLU A 32 -59.81 21.34 22.88
N MET A 33 -59.97 21.98 21.71
CA MET A 33 -59.28 21.57 20.49
C MET A 33 -57.76 21.74 20.61
N LYS A 34 -57.28 22.84 21.22
CA LYS A 34 -55.85 23.02 21.52
C LYS A 34 -55.32 21.97 22.49
N SER A 35 -56.06 21.68 23.55
CA SER A 35 -55.69 20.65 24.54
C SER A 35 -55.62 19.25 23.89
N SER A 36 -56.60 18.91 23.06
CA SER A 36 -56.63 17.64 22.32
C SER A 36 -55.48 17.52 21.32
N MET A 37 -55.20 18.58 20.56
CA MET A 37 -54.06 18.62 19.65
C MET A 37 -52.73 18.46 20.39
N GLN A 38 -52.59 19.11 21.54
CA GLN A 38 -51.38 19.02 22.35
C GLN A 38 -51.19 17.61 22.91
N LYS A 39 -52.26 16.98 23.39
CA LYS A 39 -52.25 15.58 23.82
C LYS A 39 -51.84 14.63 22.69
N THR A 40 -52.42 14.80 21.51
CA THR A 40 -52.08 13.99 20.32
C THR A 40 -50.62 14.19 19.92
N ARG A 41 -50.12 15.43 19.96
CA ARG A 41 -48.72 15.74 19.65
C ARG A 41 -47.76 15.10 20.65
N THR A 42 -48.09 15.08 21.94
CA THR A 42 -47.27 14.40 22.96
C THR A 42 -47.28 12.89 22.79
N GLU A 43 -48.41 12.29 22.43
CA GLU A 43 -48.51 10.85 22.15
C GLU A 43 -47.68 10.45 20.92
N ILE A 44 -47.76 11.23 19.84
CA ILE A 44 -46.94 11.02 18.63
C ILE A 44 -45.45 11.19 18.95
N LEU A 45 -45.06 12.22 19.70
CA LEU A 45 -43.66 12.43 20.08
C LEU A 45 -43.12 11.26 20.90
N HIS A 46 -43.91 10.74 21.86
CA HIS A 46 -43.51 9.58 22.65
C HIS A 46 -43.43 8.30 21.79
N ALA A 47 -44.32 8.13 20.82
CA ALA A 47 -44.25 7.01 19.89
C ALA A 47 -43.01 7.09 18.98
N VAL A 48 -42.65 8.28 18.49
CA VAL A 48 -41.48 8.49 17.64
C VAL A 48 -40.17 8.35 18.42
N MET A 49 -40.09 8.87 19.65
CA MET A 49 -38.89 8.74 20.48
C MET A 49 -38.71 7.33 21.08
N GLY A 50 -39.76 6.51 21.10
CA GLY A 50 -39.71 5.13 21.59
C GLY A 50 -39.39 4.09 20.51
N GLN A 51 -39.32 4.48 19.23
CA GLN A 51 -38.86 3.59 18.18
C GLN A 51 -37.34 3.60 18.15
N PRO A 52 -36.67 2.42 18.19
CA PRO A 52 -35.23 2.36 18.03
C PRO A 52 -34.89 2.98 16.67
N VAL A 53 -34.03 3.98 16.70
CA VAL A 53 -33.55 4.61 15.46
C VAL A 53 -32.75 3.55 14.71
N GLY A 54 -32.80 3.51 13.37
CA GLY A 54 -32.04 2.56 12.55
C GLY A 54 -30.65 2.14 13.10
N PRO A 55 -29.78 3.09 13.50
CA PRO A 55 -28.47 2.77 14.06
C PRO A 55 -28.49 2.04 15.42
N GLU A 56 -29.52 2.19 16.25
CA GLU A 56 -29.66 1.43 17.51
C GLU A 56 -30.06 -0.02 17.25
N ASN A 57 -30.86 -0.26 16.22
CA ASN A 57 -31.24 -1.61 15.80
C ASN A 57 -30.04 -2.33 15.16
N ASP A 58 -29.24 -1.61 14.38
CA ASP A 58 -27.97 -2.11 13.85
C ASP A 58 -26.97 -2.41 14.98
N LEU A 59 -26.95 -1.58 16.04
CA LEU A 59 -26.12 -1.83 17.22
C LEU A 59 -26.58 -3.08 17.98
N CYS A 60 -27.89 -3.28 18.14
CA CYS A 60 -28.43 -4.48 18.79
C CYS A 60 -28.08 -5.75 18.01
N HIS A 61 -28.22 -5.73 16.68
CA HIS A 61 -27.80 -6.85 15.85
C HIS A 61 -26.28 -7.09 15.92
N ALA A 62 -25.47 -6.04 15.92
CA ALA A 62 -24.02 -6.17 16.10
C ALA A 62 -23.65 -6.78 17.46
N VAL A 63 -24.37 -6.42 18.53
CA VAL A 63 -24.19 -7.01 19.86
C VAL A 63 -24.56 -8.50 19.86
N GLU A 64 -25.70 -8.88 19.24
CA GLU A 64 -26.10 -10.27 19.10
C GLU A 64 -25.08 -11.11 18.30
N GLU A 65 -24.51 -10.55 17.22
CA GLU A 65 -23.45 -11.19 16.43
C GLU A 65 -22.16 -11.38 17.24
N ILE A 66 -21.77 -10.38 18.06
CA ILE A 66 -20.61 -10.47 18.94
C ILE A 66 -20.83 -11.55 20.01
N GLU A 67 -22.01 -11.61 20.61
CA GLU A 67 -22.36 -12.65 21.59
C GLU A 67 -22.34 -14.05 20.97
N ALA A 68 -22.86 -14.21 19.74
CA ALA A 68 -22.79 -15.45 18.99
C ALA A 68 -21.33 -15.86 18.68
N TYR A 69 -20.48 -14.92 18.29
CA TYR A 69 -19.06 -15.17 18.07
C TYR A 69 -18.34 -15.60 19.35
N ILE A 70 -18.60 -14.94 20.49
CA ILE A 70 -18.03 -15.30 21.79
C ILE A 70 -18.43 -16.73 22.18
N ALA A 71 -19.69 -17.12 21.96
CA ALA A 71 -20.16 -18.47 22.22
C ALA A 71 -19.41 -19.53 21.38
N ILE A 72 -19.21 -19.27 20.08
CA ILE A 72 -18.44 -20.15 19.18
C ILE A 72 -16.97 -20.23 19.62
N ALA A 73 -16.36 -19.11 19.99
CA ALA A 73 -14.99 -19.07 20.47
C ALA A 73 -14.81 -19.86 21.77
N CYS A 74 -15.77 -19.78 22.69
CA CYS A 74 -15.78 -20.55 23.93
C CYS A 74 -15.90 -22.06 23.66
N GLU A 75 -16.80 -22.49 22.75
CA GLU A 75 -16.91 -23.92 22.39
C GLU A 75 -15.66 -24.43 21.68
N ASN A 76 -15.05 -23.64 20.80
CA ASN A 76 -13.78 -23.99 20.15
C ASN A 76 -12.63 -24.12 21.16
N ARG A 77 -12.61 -23.27 22.20
CA ARG A 77 -11.66 -23.41 23.30
C ARG A 77 -11.90 -24.71 24.08
N ARG A 78 -13.15 -25.01 24.43
CA ARG A 78 -13.53 -26.26 25.11
C ARG A 78 -13.14 -27.50 24.30
N ARG A 79 -13.32 -27.48 22.98
CA ARG A 79 -12.88 -28.57 22.08
C ARG A 79 -11.37 -28.75 22.06
N ARG A 80 -10.59 -27.66 22.05
CA ARG A 80 -9.13 -27.73 22.13
C ARG A 80 -8.66 -28.28 23.47
N GLU A 81 -9.27 -27.84 24.57
CA GLU A 81 -8.97 -28.38 25.91
C GLU A 81 -9.25 -29.89 25.98
N LEU A 82 -10.36 -30.36 25.40
CA LEU A 82 -10.65 -31.80 25.32
C LEU A 82 -9.64 -32.57 24.47
N LEU A 83 -9.17 -31.99 23.35
CA LEU A 83 -8.13 -32.59 22.51
C LEU A 83 -6.79 -32.65 23.23
N TYR A 84 -6.43 -31.61 23.99
CA TYR A 84 -5.22 -31.62 24.81
C TYR A 84 -5.31 -32.64 25.94
N GLU A 85 -6.47 -32.83 26.56
CA GLU A 85 -6.67 -33.87 27.58
C GLU A 85 -6.48 -35.27 26.96
N LYS A 86 -7.10 -35.54 25.81
CA LYS A 86 -6.89 -36.79 25.07
C LYS A 86 -5.43 -37.00 24.65
N GLN A 87 -4.77 -35.94 24.23
CA GLN A 87 -3.36 -35.99 23.86
C GLN A 87 -2.48 -36.31 25.08
N ARG A 88 -2.76 -35.70 26.24
CA ARG A 88 -2.10 -36.04 27.51
C ARG A 88 -2.31 -37.51 27.90
N GLU A 89 -3.51 -38.05 27.70
CA GLU A 89 -3.78 -39.48 27.95
C GLU A 89 -3.00 -40.38 26.99
N ILE A 90 -2.94 -40.04 25.70
CA ILE A 90 -2.16 -40.77 24.69
C ILE A 90 -0.67 -40.71 25.02
N ASP A 91 -0.18 -39.53 25.40
CA ASP A 91 1.24 -39.34 25.72
C ASP A 91 1.62 -40.09 26.99
N ALA A 92 0.79 -40.06 28.04
CA ALA A 92 0.95 -40.86 29.25
C ALA A 92 0.91 -42.38 28.98
N GLN A 93 0.08 -42.82 28.02
CA GLN A 93 0.07 -44.22 27.58
C GLN A 93 1.30 -44.59 26.73
N SER A 94 1.83 -43.64 25.97
CA SER A 94 2.98 -43.85 25.07
C SER A 94 4.34 -43.73 25.74
N GLU A 95 4.44 -43.08 26.90
CA GLU A 95 5.66 -42.98 27.72
C GLU A 95 6.12 -44.36 28.23
N ILE A 96 5.28 -45.40 28.07
CA ILE A 96 5.57 -46.79 28.42
C ILE A 96 6.28 -47.55 27.26
N VAL A 97 6.35 -47.03 26.02
CA VAL A 97 6.91 -47.77 24.86
C VAL A 97 7.82 -46.90 23.97
N ALA A 98 9.13 -47.04 24.22
CA ALA A 98 10.33 -46.77 23.39
C ALA A 98 10.54 -45.38 22.72
N PRO A 99 11.74 -44.75 22.82
CA PRO A 99 11.88 -43.29 22.67
C PRO A 99 12.35 -42.76 21.31
N GLU A 100 12.87 -43.59 20.40
CA GLU A 100 13.64 -43.06 19.25
C GLU A 100 12.81 -42.84 17.99
N ALA A 101 11.84 -43.72 17.67
CA ALA A 101 11.03 -43.57 16.45
C ALA A 101 9.96 -42.47 16.53
N LYS A 102 9.56 -42.05 17.74
CA LYS A 102 8.52 -41.02 17.95
C LYS A 102 9.07 -39.62 17.73
N LYS A 103 10.35 -39.40 18.04
CA LYS A 103 11.05 -38.11 17.89
C LYS A 103 11.16 -37.69 16.42
N ASP A 104 11.49 -38.64 15.53
CA ASP A 104 11.62 -38.37 14.10
C ASP A 104 10.28 -38.03 13.44
N MET A 105 9.20 -38.69 13.88
CA MET A 105 7.85 -38.40 13.39
C MET A 105 7.32 -37.06 13.88
N GLU A 106 7.66 -36.65 15.10
CA GLU A 106 7.27 -35.36 15.67
C GLU A 106 8.04 -34.19 15.02
N ILE A 107 9.33 -34.39 14.70
CA ILE A 107 10.13 -33.44 13.93
C ILE A 107 9.56 -33.26 12.51
N ASP A 108 9.17 -34.35 11.83
CA ASP A 108 8.54 -34.29 10.50
C ASP A 108 7.16 -33.60 10.55
N LEU A 109 6.33 -33.89 11.56
CA LEU A 109 5.03 -33.24 11.72
C LEU A 109 5.16 -31.74 12.05
N CYS A 110 6.16 -31.34 12.84
CA CYS A 110 6.43 -29.95 13.14
C CYS A 110 6.89 -29.20 11.87
N GLY A 111 7.79 -29.79 11.08
CA GLY A 111 8.23 -29.24 9.79
C GLY A 111 7.07 -29.07 8.79
N ARG A 112 6.16 -30.04 8.70
CA ARG A 112 4.96 -29.94 7.85
C ARG A 112 4.00 -28.86 8.30
N ARG A 113 3.85 -28.64 9.61
CA ARG A 113 2.98 -27.60 10.17
C ARG A 113 3.54 -26.21 9.91
N GLU A 114 4.85 -26.02 10.09
CA GLU A 114 5.52 -24.75 9.79
C GLU A 114 5.47 -24.41 8.30
N ALA A 115 5.69 -25.40 7.43
CA ALA A 115 5.54 -25.25 5.99
C ALA A 115 4.10 -24.85 5.60
N ALA A 116 3.07 -25.50 6.17
CA ALA A 116 1.68 -25.17 5.88
C ALA A 116 1.30 -23.75 6.33
N ILE A 117 1.81 -23.29 7.48
CA ILE A 117 1.61 -21.91 7.96
C ILE A 117 2.30 -20.91 7.01
N PHE A 118 3.50 -21.23 6.53
CA PHE A 118 4.23 -20.40 5.58
C PHE A 118 3.50 -20.31 4.24
N SER A 119 3.02 -21.44 3.70
CA SER A 119 2.22 -21.46 2.46
C SER A 119 0.91 -20.67 2.59
N PHE A 120 0.23 -20.76 3.74
CA PHE A 120 -1.00 -20.01 3.99
C PHE A 120 -0.75 -18.49 4.01
N LYS A 121 0.32 -18.04 4.69
CA LYS A 121 0.71 -16.62 4.70
C LYS A 121 1.11 -16.11 3.32
N ALA A 122 1.85 -16.91 2.54
CA ALA A 122 2.20 -16.57 1.17
C ALA A 122 0.95 -16.40 0.28
N PHE A 123 -0.06 -17.27 0.46
CA PHE A 123 -1.33 -17.17 -0.24
C PHE A 123 -2.14 -15.91 0.16
N GLU A 124 -2.21 -15.58 1.45
CA GLU A 124 -2.87 -14.35 1.92
C GLU A 124 -2.18 -13.09 1.37
N ASN A 125 -0.85 -13.04 1.40
CA ASN A 125 -0.08 -11.92 0.84
C ASN A 125 -0.30 -11.79 -0.68
N MET A 126 -0.37 -12.91 -1.42
CA MET A 126 -0.67 -12.91 -2.84
C MET A 126 -2.08 -12.37 -3.12
N LYS A 127 -3.07 -12.79 -2.33
CA LYS A 127 -4.46 -12.33 -2.47
C LYS A 127 -4.58 -10.83 -2.20
N MET A 128 -3.94 -10.33 -1.13
CA MET A 128 -3.92 -8.92 -0.80
C MET A 128 -3.27 -8.09 -1.91
N ALA A 129 -2.12 -8.53 -2.44
CA ALA A 129 -1.45 -7.86 -3.56
C ALA A 129 -2.34 -7.83 -4.82
N GLN A 130 -3.06 -8.91 -5.11
CA GLN A 130 -3.99 -8.97 -6.24
C GLN A 130 -5.17 -8.00 -6.08
N GLU A 131 -5.77 -7.92 -4.89
CA GLU A 131 -6.84 -6.98 -4.57
C GLU A 131 -6.37 -5.53 -4.72
N THR A 132 -5.22 -5.17 -4.15
CA THR A 132 -4.63 -3.83 -4.30
C THR A 132 -4.33 -3.48 -5.76
N CYS A 133 -3.79 -4.42 -6.55
CA CYS A 133 -3.58 -4.18 -7.97
C CYS A 133 -4.89 -3.97 -8.74
N THR A 134 -5.95 -4.68 -8.36
CA THR A 134 -7.28 -4.55 -9.00
C THR A 134 -7.87 -3.18 -8.68
N GLU A 135 -7.84 -2.74 -7.43
CA GLU A 135 -8.32 -1.42 -7.02
C GLU A 135 -7.57 -0.27 -7.71
N LEU A 136 -6.25 -0.41 -7.90
CA LEU A 136 -5.45 0.58 -8.62
C LEU A 136 -5.76 0.63 -10.12
N ILE A 137 -6.07 -0.52 -10.72
CA ILE A 137 -6.53 -0.59 -12.12
C ILE A 137 -7.90 0.07 -12.24
N ASP A 138 -8.84 -0.24 -11.35
CA ASP A 138 -10.17 0.35 -11.34
C ASP A 138 -10.11 1.87 -11.14
N PHE A 139 -9.23 2.34 -10.25
CA PHE A 139 -8.97 3.77 -10.05
C PHE A 139 -8.41 4.44 -11.32
N ALA A 140 -7.47 3.79 -12.02
CA ALA A 140 -6.94 4.31 -13.27
C ALA A 140 -8.01 4.38 -14.38
N PHE A 141 -8.89 3.38 -14.47
CA PHE A 141 -10.03 3.38 -15.40
C PHE A 141 -11.06 4.46 -15.04
N LEU A 142 -11.35 4.64 -13.76
CA LEU A 142 -12.26 5.69 -13.27
C LEU A 142 -11.74 7.08 -13.68
N ILE A 143 -10.44 7.36 -13.47
CA ILE A 143 -9.84 8.63 -13.87
C ILE A 143 -9.86 8.81 -15.40
N ALA A 144 -9.55 7.76 -16.16
CA ALA A 144 -9.60 7.81 -17.62
C ALA A 144 -11.03 8.11 -18.13
N THR A 145 -12.04 7.50 -17.52
CA THR A 145 -13.46 7.71 -17.86
C THR A 145 -13.88 9.14 -17.53
N HIS A 146 -13.54 9.65 -16.34
CA HIS A 146 -13.82 11.04 -15.98
C HIS A 146 -13.10 12.05 -16.88
N ARG A 147 -11.93 11.71 -17.42
CA ARG A 147 -11.22 12.54 -18.39
C ARG A 147 -11.91 12.55 -19.76
N GLU A 148 -12.43 11.42 -20.24
CA GLU A 148 -13.23 11.37 -21.46
C GLU A 148 -14.53 12.16 -21.32
N ASP A 149 -15.20 12.08 -20.16
CA ASP A 149 -16.39 12.86 -19.85
C ASP A 149 -16.09 14.37 -19.74
N ALA A 150 -14.93 14.74 -19.19
CA ALA A 150 -14.48 16.13 -19.13
C ALA A 150 -13.96 16.67 -20.48
N ALA A 151 -13.58 15.80 -21.41
CA ALA A 151 -13.07 16.16 -22.73
C ALA A 151 -14.17 16.50 -23.76
N PHE A 152 -15.42 16.70 -23.33
CA PHE A 152 -16.49 17.33 -24.13
C PHE A 152 -16.26 18.84 -24.42
N LEU A 153 -15.01 19.26 -24.59
CA LEU A 153 -14.64 20.55 -25.19
C LEU A 153 -14.12 20.31 -26.63
N PRO A 154 -14.48 21.18 -27.58
CA PRO A 154 -14.33 20.91 -29.01
C PRO A 154 -12.90 21.20 -29.49
N SER A 155 -11.90 20.41 -29.07
CA SER A 155 -10.61 20.37 -29.77
C SER A 155 -10.47 19.03 -30.46
N ARG A 156 -10.50 19.09 -31.79
CA ARG A 156 -10.65 17.99 -32.73
C ARG A 156 -9.36 17.20 -32.99
N ASP A 157 -8.46 17.15 -32.01
CA ASP A 157 -7.19 16.46 -32.14
C ASP A 157 -7.27 15.14 -31.39
N SER A 158 -7.59 14.10 -32.16
CA SER A 158 -7.60 12.70 -31.74
C SER A 158 -6.25 12.32 -31.13
N ILE A 159 -6.25 11.89 -29.87
CA ILE A 159 -5.12 11.19 -29.26
C ILE A 159 -4.89 9.92 -30.10
N GLU A 160 -3.72 9.82 -30.73
CA GLU A 160 -3.37 8.72 -31.62
C GLU A 160 -3.40 7.35 -30.91
N GLU A 161 -3.87 6.34 -31.66
CA GLU A 161 -3.99 4.91 -31.30
C GLU A 161 -2.68 4.27 -30.80
N GLU A 162 -1.55 4.97 -30.96
CA GLU A 162 -0.20 4.57 -30.56
C GLU A 162 0.10 4.70 -29.05
N LEU A 163 -0.69 5.44 -28.26
CA LEU A 163 -0.38 5.67 -26.83
C LEU A 163 -0.98 4.63 -25.88
N TRP A 164 -2.18 4.14 -26.18
CA TRP A 164 -2.90 3.19 -25.31
C TRP A 164 -2.47 1.75 -25.55
N ASN A 165 -2.20 1.37 -26.79
CA ASN A 165 -1.84 0.00 -27.14
C ASN A 165 -0.51 -0.48 -26.50
N PRO A 166 0.58 0.31 -26.45
CA PRO A 166 1.80 -0.10 -25.76
C PRO A 166 1.56 -0.24 -24.26
N SER A 167 0.85 0.72 -23.64
CA SER A 167 0.60 0.75 -22.19
C SER A 167 -0.30 -0.40 -21.73
N LEU A 168 -1.35 -0.74 -22.50
CA LEU A 168 -2.27 -1.84 -22.21
C LEU A 168 -1.71 -3.21 -22.62
N SER A 169 -0.89 -3.28 -23.68
CA SER A 169 -0.17 -4.52 -24.04
C SER A 169 0.95 -4.85 -23.05
N LEU A 170 1.61 -3.86 -22.46
CA LEU A 170 2.55 -4.01 -21.33
C LEU A 170 1.86 -4.62 -20.08
N LEU A 171 0.56 -4.34 -19.89
CA LEU A 171 -0.25 -4.92 -18.82
C LEU A 171 -0.79 -6.32 -19.15
N GLY A 172 -0.68 -6.79 -20.39
CA GLY A 172 -1.12 -8.13 -20.82
C GLY A 172 -2.63 -8.26 -21.08
N ILE A 173 -3.34 -7.13 -21.16
CA ILE A 173 -4.79 -7.09 -21.41
C ILE A 173 -5.01 -7.01 -22.92
N ARG A 174 -5.52 -8.07 -23.55
CA ARG A 174 -6.07 -7.98 -24.91
C ARG A 174 -7.47 -7.39 -24.82
N LEU A 175 -7.67 -6.17 -25.33
CA LEU A 175 -9.01 -5.61 -25.48
C LEU A 175 -9.86 -6.53 -26.36
N PRO A 176 -11.14 -6.79 -26.03
CA PRO A 176 -12.01 -7.63 -26.84
C PRO A 176 -12.21 -7.04 -28.25
N PRO A 177 -12.48 -7.85 -29.29
CA PRO A 177 -12.74 -7.37 -30.66
C PRO A 177 -13.90 -6.38 -30.78
N SER A 178 -14.75 -6.24 -29.75
CA SER A 178 -15.82 -5.24 -29.71
C SER A 178 -15.30 -3.79 -29.70
N PHE A 179 -14.05 -3.55 -29.28
CA PHE A 179 -13.44 -2.21 -29.27
C PHE A 179 -13.08 -1.70 -30.68
N SER A 180 -12.69 -2.59 -31.59
CA SER A 180 -12.48 -2.22 -33.01
C SER A 180 -13.80 -2.14 -33.80
N LEU A 181 -14.84 -2.86 -33.36
CA LEU A 181 -16.21 -2.74 -33.89
C LEU A 181 -16.90 -1.42 -33.50
N LEU A 182 -16.55 -0.81 -32.37
CA LEU A 182 -17.09 0.50 -31.96
C LEU A 182 -16.81 1.61 -32.99
N LYS A 183 -15.69 1.56 -33.70
CA LYS A 183 -15.33 2.53 -34.76
C LYS A 183 -16.21 2.38 -36.01
N THR A 184 -16.73 1.18 -36.27
CA THR A 184 -17.65 0.88 -37.40
C THR A 184 -19.12 0.99 -37.02
N LEU A 185 -19.45 0.85 -35.73
CA LEU A 185 -20.82 0.95 -35.22
C LEU A 185 -21.22 2.38 -34.81
N HIS A 186 -20.28 3.31 -34.67
CA HIS A 186 -20.56 4.71 -34.33
C HIS A 186 -21.33 5.48 -35.43
N SER A 187 -21.52 4.86 -36.59
CA SER A 187 -22.28 5.45 -37.71
C SER A 187 -23.78 5.12 -37.69
N ASP A 188 -24.24 4.23 -36.80
CA ASP A 188 -25.64 3.78 -36.79
C ASP A 188 -26.37 4.21 -35.51
N GLU A 189 -27.22 5.24 -35.67
CA GLU A 189 -27.96 5.93 -34.60
C GLU A 189 -28.93 4.99 -33.83
N ASN A 190 -29.30 3.85 -34.42
CA ASN A 190 -30.19 2.86 -33.79
C ASN A 190 -29.45 1.92 -32.83
N VAL A 191 -28.15 1.70 -33.03
CA VAL A 191 -27.33 0.83 -32.16
C VAL A 191 -26.93 1.57 -30.88
N CYS A 192 -26.68 2.87 -30.95
CA CYS A 192 -26.40 3.72 -29.77
C CYS A 192 -27.51 3.64 -28.71
N LYS A 193 -28.78 3.52 -29.12
CA LYS A 193 -29.92 3.41 -28.19
C LYS A 193 -30.02 2.04 -27.52
N VAL A 194 -29.62 0.96 -28.21
CA VAL A 194 -29.60 -0.40 -27.65
C VAL A 194 -28.42 -0.59 -26.70
N VAL A 195 -27.25 -0.05 -27.06
CA VAL A 195 -26.05 -0.07 -26.20
C VAL A 195 -26.25 0.79 -24.94
N GLN A 196 -26.86 1.98 -25.05
CA GLN A 196 -27.26 2.77 -23.86
C GLN A 196 -28.26 2.03 -22.95
N GLY A 197 -29.21 1.28 -23.53
CA GLY A 197 -30.21 0.53 -22.77
C GLY A 197 -29.66 -0.69 -22.02
N GLU A 198 -28.68 -1.39 -22.59
CA GLU A 198 -28.02 -2.56 -21.97
C GLU A 198 -26.91 -2.13 -20.99
N TRP A 199 -26.16 -1.06 -21.29
CA TRP A 199 -25.15 -0.51 -20.37
C TRP A 199 -25.74 0.13 -19.12
N MET A 200 -26.89 0.82 -19.24
CA MET A 200 -27.60 1.37 -18.09
C MET A 200 -28.14 0.28 -17.15
N ARG A 201 -28.31 -0.97 -17.61
CA ARG A 201 -28.66 -2.11 -16.73
C ARG A 201 -27.46 -2.67 -15.97
N TYR A 202 -26.25 -2.56 -16.52
CA TYR A 202 -25.05 -3.09 -15.86
C TYR A 202 -24.53 -2.15 -14.75
N LEU A 203 -24.82 -0.85 -14.86
CA LEU A 203 -24.56 0.15 -13.82
C LEU A 203 -25.71 0.30 -12.80
N HIS A 204 -26.83 -0.38 -13.00
CA HIS A 204 -27.96 -0.43 -12.06
C HIS A 204 -27.85 -1.62 -11.10
N THR A 205 -26.66 -1.86 -10.55
CA THR A 205 -26.54 -2.52 -9.25
C THR A 205 -26.47 -1.43 -8.20
N ASP A 206 -27.47 -1.42 -7.32
CA ASP A 206 -27.86 -0.55 -6.18
C ASP A 206 -26.85 0.38 -5.45
N THR A 207 -25.57 0.46 -5.81
CA THR A 207 -24.53 1.20 -5.08
C THR A 207 -24.41 2.68 -5.42
N ILE A 208 -25.01 3.18 -6.52
CA ILE A 208 -24.90 4.60 -6.91
C ILE A 208 -26.05 5.46 -6.35
N GLN A 209 -27.15 4.86 -5.88
CA GLN A 209 -28.25 5.64 -5.29
C GLN A 209 -27.98 6.13 -3.85
N SER A 210 -26.94 5.66 -3.17
CA SER A 210 -26.66 6.06 -1.79
C SER A 210 -25.74 7.27 -1.63
N GLY A 211 -25.14 7.82 -2.70
CA GLY A 211 -24.30 9.02 -2.61
C GLY A 211 -23.15 8.91 -1.59
N GLN A 212 -22.66 7.70 -1.33
CA GLN A 212 -21.92 7.39 -0.10
C GLN A 212 -20.39 7.35 -0.26
N PHE A 213 -19.85 7.67 -1.44
CA PHE A 213 -18.41 7.86 -1.61
C PHE A 213 -18.13 9.11 -2.40
N VAL A 214 -17.84 10.19 -1.69
CA VAL A 214 -17.15 11.36 -2.24
C VAL A 214 -15.71 10.93 -2.51
N LEU A 215 -15.11 11.38 -3.61
CA LEU A 215 -13.69 11.15 -3.95
C LEU A 215 -12.74 11.38 -2.75
N GLY A 216 -13.13 12.28 -1.83
CA GLY A 216 -12.47 12.54 -0.55
C GLY A 216 -12.41 11.36 0.43
N ASP A 217 -13.35 10.41 0.42
CA ASP A 217 -13.33 9.23 1.30
C ASP A 217 -12.38 8.14 0.79
N ILE A 218 -12.22 8.02 -0.53
CA ILE A 218 -11.21 7.16 -1.16
C ILE A 218 -9.82 7.74 -0.90
N LEU A 219 -9.65 9.06 -1.06
CA LEU A 219 -8.41 9.77 -0.74
C LEU A 219 -8.09 9.75 0.77
N LYS A 220 -9.09 9.82 1.65
CA LYS A 220 -8.90 9.64 3.11
C LYS A 220 -8.49 8.21 3.48
N LYS A 221 -9.03 7.18 2.82
CA LYS A 221 -8.63 5.79 3.06
C LYS A 221 -7.23 5.48 2.52
N THR A 222 -6.85 6.05 1.38
CA THR A 222 -5.48 5.88 0.85
C THR A 222 -4.45 6.73 1.60
N SER A 223 -4.79 7.94 2.05
CA SER A 223 -3.92 8.79 2.88
C SER A 223 -3.80 8.36 4.35
N ALA A 224 -4.77 7.63 4.89
CA ALA A 224 -4.65 6.95 6.19
C ALA A 224 -3.57 5.85 6.19
N THR A 225 -3.18 5.40 5.00
CA THR A 225 -1.99 4.57 4.79
C THR A 225 -0.81 5.49 4.45
N SER A 226 -0.50 6.45 5.32
CA SER A 226 0.64 7.34 5.10
C SER A 226 1.91 6.48 5.13
N ILE A 227 2.41 6.12 3.95
CA ILE A 227 3.75 5.55 3.81
C ILE A 227 4.68 6.62 4.38
N PRO A 228 5.39 6.36 5.50
CA PRO A 228 6.25 7.37 6.08
C PRO A 228 7.27 7.80 5.01
N PRO A 229 7.62 9.09 4.93
CA PRO A 229 8.62 9.56 3.97
C PRO A 229 9.88 8.69 4.09
N PRO A 230 10.57 8.38 2.98
CA PRO A 230 11.69 7.45 2.98
C PRO A 230 12.71 7.88 4.04
N ARG A 231 12.84 7.05 5.09
CA ARG A 231 13.82 7.27 6.15
C ARG A 231 15.20 7.24 5.51
N ARG A 232 15.96 8.32 5.68
CA ARG A 232 17.35 8.35 5.26
C ARG A 232 18.12 7.35 6.13
N SER A 233 18.59 6.26 5.55
CA SER A 233 19.39 5.26 6.25
C SER A 233 20.78 5.78 6.53
N LEU A 234 21.20 5.78 7.79
CA LEU A 234 22.53 6.19 8.21
C LEU A 234 23.58 5.14 7.80
N GLY A 235 24.55 5.52 6.98
CA GLY A 235 25.65 4.66 6.55
C GLY A 235 26.96 4.94 7.29
N ILE A 236 27.43 4.00 8.11
CA ILE A 236 28.67 4.14 8.90
C ILE A 236 29.71 3.12 8.47
N LEU A 237 30.94 3.59 8.25
CA LEU A 237 32.10 2.73 8.04
C LEU A 237 33.06 2.80 9.23
N ILE A 238 33.48 1.64 9.75
CA ILE A 238 34.48 1.56 10.81
C ILE A 238 35.78 0.98 10.28
N VAL A 239 36.86 1.75 10.43
CA VAL A 239 38.23 1.41 10.08
C VAL A 239 39.09 1.49 11.35
N GLY A 240 40.19 0.74 11.44
CA GLY A 240 41.06 0.82 12.62
C GLY A 240 42.06 -0.33 12.74
N THR A 241 42.94 -0.26 13.72
CA THR A 241 43.93 -1.32 13.96
C THR A 241 43.26 -2.62 14.43
N SER A 242 43.87 -3.76 14.10
CA SER A 242 43.35 -5.07 14.51
C SER A 242 43.52 -5.28 16.02
N LYS A 243 42.64 -6.12 16.62
CA LYS A 243 42.69 -6.56 18.03
C LYS A 243 42.42 -5.48 19.10
N ILE A 244 41.92 -4.31 18.75
CA ILE A 244 41.56 -3.24 19.72
C ILE A 244 40.12 -3.33 20.27
N GLY A 245 39.42 -4.44 20.06
CA GLY A 245 38.01 -4.57 20.46
C GLY A 245 37.00 -3.87 19.53
N ARG A 246 37.44 -3.36 18.37
CA ARG A 246 36.62 -2.65 17.36
C ARG A 246 35.31 -3.36 17.02
N LYS A 247 35.34 -4.67 16.69
CA LYS A 247 34.14 -5.47 16.35
C LYS A 247 33.14 -5.52 17.51
N LYS A 248 33.60 -5.62 18.75
CA LYS A 248 32.74 -5.65 19.94
C LYS A 248 32.06 -4.31 20.14
N TRP A 249 32.83 -3.22 20.04
CA TRP A 249 32.29 -1.86 20.16
C TRP A 249 31.31 -1.53 19.02
N ALA A 250 31.68 -1.83 17.77
CA ALA A 250 30.82 -1.62 16.61
C ALA A 250 29.47 -2.31 16.77
N ARG A 251 29.46 -3.58 17.20
CA ARG A 251 28.23 -4.33 17.43
C ARG A 251 27.35 -3.71 18.53
N GLU A 252 27.97 -3.23 19.62
CA GLU A 252 27.25 -2.57 20.71
C GLU A 252 26.63 -1.25 20.24
N MET A 253 27.38 -0.44 19.48
CA MET A 253 26.86 0.81 18.90
C MET A 253 25.76 0.54 17.88
N ALA A 254 25.88 -0.50 17.06
CA ALA A 254 24.86 -0.86 16.08
C ALA A 254 23.54 -1.14 16.78
N LYS A 255 23.59 -1.94 17.86
CA LYS A 255 22.44 -2.26 18.68
C LYS A 255 21.82 -1.02 19.33
N ARG A 256 22.64 -0.13 19.89
CA ARG A 256 22.18 1.11 20.55
C ARG A 256 21.48 2.06 19.59
N PHE A 257 22.01 2.21 18.38
CA PHE A 257 21.49 3.12 17.36
C PHE A 257 20.55 2.46 16.36
N ASN A 258 20.16 1.21 16.63
CA ASN A 258 19.27 0.43 15.77
C ASN A 258 19.76 0.34 14.30
N LEU A 259 21.06 0.11 14.12
CA LEU A 259 21.72 -0.09 12.84
C LEU A 259 21.99 -1.58 12.62
N GLU A 260 21.91 -2.05 11.38
CA GLU A 260 22.38 -3.40 11.06
C GLU A 260 23.90 -3.44 11.08
N PHE A 261 24.46 -4.34 11.88
CA PHE A 261 25.90 -4.56 11.92
C PHE A 261 26.32 -5.53 10.81
N ILE A 262 27.18 -5.07 9.91
CA ILE A 262 27.72 -5.84 8.79
C ILE A 262 29.21 -6.06 9.02
N SER A 263 29.64 -7.30 9.20
CA SER A 263 31.07 -7.63 9.24
C SER A 263 31.51 -8.18 7.90
N VAL A 264 32.50 -7.55 7.25
CA VAL A 264 32.94 -8.00 5.93
C VAL A 264 33.55 -9.40 5.96
N LYS A 265 34.19 -9.78 7.07
CA LYS A 265 34.65 -11.15 7.29
C LYS A 265 33.48 -12.14 7.27
N ASP A 266 32.39 -11.79 7.95
CA ASP A 266 31.20 -12.64 8.03
C ASP A 266 30.50 -12.70 6.65
N LEU A 267 30.54 -11.62 5.86
CA LEU A 267 30.08 -11.60 4.46
C LEU A 267 30.91 -12.52 3.56
N ILE A 268 32.24 -12.53 3.70
CA ILE A 268 33.12 -13.41 2.93
C ILE A 268 32.78 -14.88 3.24
N HIS A 269 32.68 -15.24 4.52
CA HIS A 269 32.32 -16.60 4.91
C HIS A 269 30.95 -17.00 4.39
N LYS A 270 29.96 -16.12 4.53
CA LYS A 270 28.61 -16.35 4.02
C LYS A 270 28.59 -16.55 2.50
N ALA A 271 29.29 -15.69 1.75
CA ALA A 271 29.36 -15.79 0.29
C ALA A 271 30.00 -17.11 -0.18
N ILE A 272 31.00 -17.60 0.56
CA ILE A 272 31.68 -18.88 0.34
C ILE A 272 30.76 -20.06 0.71
N GLU A 273 30.08 -20.01 1.86
CA GLU A 273 29.17 -21.06 2.32
C GLU A 273 27.93 -21.22 1.42
N GLU A 274 27.46 -20.13 0.82
CA GLU A 274 26.30 -20.10 -0.08
C GLU A 274 26.66 -20.37 -1.56
N ASP A 275 27.92 -20.69 -1.87
CA ASP A 275 28.42 -20.95 -3.23
C ASP A 275 28.04 -19.84 -4.24
N THR A 276 28.04 -18.58 -3.79
CA THR A 276 27.72 -17.45 -4.66
C THR A 276 28.81 -17.24 -5.73
N VAL A 277 28.50 -16.53 -6.82
CA VAL A 277 29.51 -16.18 -7.85
C VAL A 277 30.71 -15.45 -7.22
N ILE A 278 30.43 -14.48 -6.34
CA ILE A 278 31.44 -13.75 -5.56
C ILE A 278 32.22 -14.71 -4.64
N GLY A 279 31.53 -15.63 -3.97
CA GLY A 279 32.13 -16.67 -3.12
C GLY A 279 33.10 -17.56 -3.87
N THR A 280 32.74 -18.00 -5.08
CA THR A 280 33.58 -18.84 -5.93
C THR A 280 34.85 -18.10 -6.34
N GLU A 281 34.74 -16.83 -6.74
CA GLU A 281 35.91 -15.99 -7.06
C GLU A 281 36.79 -15.74 -5.83
N LEU A 282 36.19 -15.57 -4.65
CA LEU A 282 36.92 -15.44 -3.38
C LEU A 282 37.73 -16.70 -3.07
N ILE A 283 37.13 -17.89 -3.20
CA ILE A 283 37.84 -19.18 -3.01
C ILE A 283 39.03 -19.26 -3.97
N GLN A 284 38.84 -18.97 -5.25
CA GLN A 284 39.92 -19.01 -6.25
C GLN A 284 41.06 -18.04 -5.94
N CYS A 285 40.76 -16.85 -5.41
CA CYS A 285 41.79 -15.91 -4.96
C CYS A 285 42.57 -16.48 -3.76
N LEU A 286 41.84 -17.02 -2.77
CA LEU A 286 42.42 -17.59 -1.55
C LEU A 286 43.28 -18.84 -1.84
N GLU A 287 42.83 -19.73 -2.72
CA GLU A 287 43.57 -20.94 -3.14
C GLU A 287 44.88 -20.61 -3.87
N ARG A 288 44.89 -19.51 -4.64
CA ARG A 288 46.10 -19.00 -5.31
C ARG A 288 47.04 -18.26 -4.37
N GLY A 289 46.63 -18.00 -3.12
CA GLY A 289 47.37 -17.15 -2.19
C GLY A 289 47.43 -15.68 -2.62
N GLU A 290 46.53 -15.26 -3.52
CA GLU A 290 46.40 -13.88 -3.96
C GLU A 290 45.54 -13.08 -2.97
N GLY A 291 45.84 -11.78 -2.84
CA GLY A 291 44.99 -10.88 -2.07
C GLY A 291 43.64 -10.66 -2.76
N ILE A 292 42.57 -10.48 -1.98
CA ILE A 292 41.23 -10.24 -2.53
C ILE A 292 41.20 -8.92 -3.32
N PRO A 293 40.80 -8.92 -4.61
CA PRO A 293 40.71 -7.71 -5.44
C PRO A 293 39.77 -6.65 -4.86
N SER A 294 40.10 -5.38 -5.05
CA SER A 294 39.32 -4.26 -4.51
C SER A 294 37.91 -4.15 -5.11
N SER A 295 37.74 -4.52 -6.38
CA SER A 295 36.44 -4.60 -7.05
C SER A 295 35.52 -5.63 -6.39
N LEU A 296 36.03 -6.85 -6.17
CA LEU A 296 35.28 -7.95 -5.57
C LEU A 296 34.85 -7.61 -4.13
N TYR A 297 35.74 -6.96 -3.39
CA TYR A 297 35.47 -6.52 -2.02
C TYR A 297 34.38 -5.44 -1.94
N ALA A 298 34.42 -4.46 -2.84
CA ALA A 298 33.40 -3.41 -2.92
C ALA A 298 32.05 -4.00 -3.33
N GLU A 299 32.03 -4.92 -4.29
CA GLU A 299 30.80 -5.56 -4.76
C GLU A 299 30.13 -6.39 -3.66
N LEU A 300 30.91 -7.13 -2.86
CA LEU A 300 30.41 -7.88 -1.72
C LEU A 300 29.71 -6.97 -0.70
N ILE A 301 30.31 -5.83 -0.38
CA ILE A 301 29.75 -4.87 0.58
C ILE A 301 28.47 -4.23 0.03
N ILE A 302 28.51 -3.80 -1.23
CA ILE A 302 27.37 -3.11 -1.85
C ILE A 302 26.19 -4.06 -1.99
N SER A 303 26.43 -5.28 -2.45
CA SER A 303 25.40 -6.33 -2.53
C SER A 303 24.75 -6.57 -1.17
N ALA A 304 25.53 -6.59 -0.09
CA ALA A 304 25.01 -6.75 1.26
C ALA A 304 24.15 -5.56 1.73
N VAL A 305 24.61 -4.33 1.47
CA VAL A 305 23.85 -3.12 1.81
C VAL A 305 22.58 -3.00 0.96
N GLU A 306 22.65 -3.30 -0.33
CA GLU A 306 21.49 -3.30 -1.22
C GLU A 306 20.47 -4.37 -0.79
N ALA A 307 20.92 -5.59 -0.50
CA ALA A 307 20.03 -6.64 0.02
C ALA A 307 19.34 -6.21 1.32
N LEU A 308 20.06 -5.53 2.22
CA LEU A 308 19.49 -4.98 3.45
C LEU A 308 18.43 -3.91 3.16
N LEU A 309 18.72 -2.97 2.25
CA LEU A 309 17.83 -1.88 1.88
C LEU A 309 16.59 -2.35 1.08
N HIS A 310 16.65 -3.52 0.44
CA HIS A 310 15.51 -4.13 -0.24
C HIS A 310 14.74 -5.11 0.65
N SER A 311 15.23 -5.41 1.85
CA SER A 311 14.55 -6.32 2.79
C SER A 311 13.43 -5.62 3.56
N GLU A 312 12.43 -6.40 4.02
CA GLU A 312 11.37 -5.93 4.92
C GLU A 312 11.93 -5.30 6.22
N ARG A 313 13.17 -5.68 6.60
CA ARG A 313 13.85 -5.12 7.77
C ARG A 313 14.21 -3.64 7.60
N LYS A 314 14.22 -3.07 6.38
CA LYS A 314 14.51 -1.65 6.14
C LYS A 314 13.63 -0.72 6.97
N GLU A 315 12.35 -1.05 7.16
CA GLU A 315 11.43 -0.21 7.95
C GLU A 315 11.74 -0.22 9.44
N CYS A 316 12.42 -1.27 9.91
CA CYS A 316 12.74 -1.51 11.31
C CYS A 316 14.13 -1.03 11.73
N ILE A 317 15.02 -0.68 10.80
CA ILE A 317 16.40 -0.25 11.08
C ILE A 317 16.61 1.21 10.69
N SER A 318 17.49 1.89 11.41
CA SER A 318 17.86 3.30 11.16
C SER A 318 19.02 3.45 10.17
N GLY A 319 19.64 2.35 9.76
CA GLY A 319 20.78 2.35 8.85
C GLY A 319 21.64 1.10 9.00
N TRP A 320 22.91 1.22 8.62
CA TRP A 320 23.87 0.12 8.62
C TRP A 320 25.25 0.59 9.08
N MET A 321 26.02 -0.36 9.60
CA MET A 321 27.38 -0.11 10.06
C MET A 321 28.30 -1.25 9.66
N ILE A 322 29.34 -0.92 8.90
CA ILE A 322 30.27 -1.89 8.33
C ILE A 322 31.59 -1.91 9.12
N ASP A 323 31.99 -3.10 9.55
CA ASP A 323 33.29 -3.38 10.16
C ASP A 323 34.10 -4.36 9.31
N GLY A 324 35.39 -4.08 9.14
CA GLY A 324 36.32 -5.03 8.54
C GLY A 324 37.01 -4.58 7.26
N LEU A 325 36.80 -3.33 6.82
CA LEU A 325 37.45 -2.83 5.61
C LEU A 325 38.99 -2.89 5.74
N PRO A 326 39.71 -3.47 4.76
CA PRO A 326 41.17 -3.46 4.77
C PRO A 326 41.66 -2.03 4.67
N CYS A 327 42.73 -1.72 5.42
CA CYS A 327 43.41 -0.41 5.38
C CYS A 327 44.25 -0.22 4.11
N LEU A 328 43.79 -0.73 2.97
CA LEU A 328 44.43 -0.53 1.68
C LEU A 328 43.64 0.54 0.90
N ARG A 329 44.36 1.56 0.45
CA ARG A 329 43.79 2.72 -0.25
C ARG A 329 42.91 2.33 -1.44
N SER A 330 43.31 1.32 -2.21
CA SER A 330 42.55 0.86 -3.38
C SER A 330 41.17 0.30 -3.01
N HIS A 331 41.05 -0.40 -1.88
CA HIS A 331 39.77 -0.92 -1.38
C HIS A 331 38.86 0.22 -0.90
N THR A 332 39.39 1.16 -0.12
CA THR A 332 38.61 2.33 0.34
C THR A 332 38.17 3.21 -0.81
N GLU A 333 39.02 3.46 -1.81
CA GLU A 333 38.66 4.29 -2.97
C GLU A 333 37.59 3.62 -3.83
N HIS A 334 37.65 2.31 -4.04
CA HIS A 334 36.60 1.58 -4.77
C HIS A 334 35.26 1.66 -4.04
N VAL A 335 35.25 1.38 -2.74
CA VAL A 335 34.03 1.50 -1.90
C VAL A 335 33.50 2.93 -1.92
N ARG A 336 34.38 3.94 -1.75
CA ARG A 336 34.00 5.35 -1.82
C ARG A 336 33.39 5.69 -3.18
N SER A 337 34.06 5.36 -4.28
CA SER A 337 33.61 5.71 -5.65
C SER A 337 32.23 5.16 -5.98
N ARG A 338 31.88 4.01 -5.38
CA ARG A 338 30.59 3.34 -5.57
C ARG A 338 29.53 3.74 -4.55
N MET A 339 29.90 4.18 -3.34
CA MET A 339 28.94 4.48 -2.26
C MET A 339 28.85 5.96 -1.89
N THR A 340 29.74 6.83 -2.38
CA THR A 340 29.55 8.29 -2.21
C THR A 340 28.63 8.84 -3.29
N ARG A 341 27.61 9.56 -2.84
CA ARG A 341 26.79 10.41 -3.70
C ARG A 341 27.72 11.44 -4.34
N SER A 342 27.81 11.47 -5.67
CA SER A 342 28.57 12.50 -6.37
C SER A 342 27.89 13.86 -6.11
N SER A 343 28.45 14.67 -5.21
CA SER A 343 27.97 16.03 -4.95
C SER A 343 28.36 17.02 -6.06
N ASP A 344 29.18 16.59 -7.02
CA ASP A 344 29.77 17.49 -8.02
C ASP A 344 28.94 17.61 -9.31
N ASN A 345 27.80 16.90 -9.40
CA ASN A 345 26.85 17.07 -10.50
C ASN A 345 25.46 17.28 -9.94
N VAL A 346 25.07 18.53 -9.71
CA VAL A 346 23.67 18.93 -9.91
C VAL A 346 23.46 18.93 -11.42
N PRO A 347 22.75 17.94 -12.02
CA PRO A 347 22.53 17.96 -13.45
C PRO A 347 21.45 18.99 -13.74
N THR A 348 21.78 20.04 -14.49
CA THR A 348 20.82 21.03 -15.01
C THR A 348 19.97 20.50 -16.17
N SER A 349 19.98 19.20 -16.50
CA SER A 349 19.02 18.62 -17.47
C SER A 349 18.97 17.07 -17.39
N PRO A 350 17.82 16.43 -17.71
CA PRO A 350 17.49 15.09 -17.24
C PRO A 350 17.56 14.05 -18.35
N LEU A 351 18.73 13.47 -18.63
CA LEU A 351 18.82 12.26 -19.44
C LEU A 351 19.94 11.36 -18.91
N TRP A 352 19.52 10.34 -18.14
CA TRP A 352 20.16 9.05 -17.89
C TRP A 352 21.69 8.96 -17.95
N ARG A 353 22.30 8.64 -16.81
CA ARG A 353 23.38 7.65 -16.76
C ARG A 353 23.05 6.55 -15.79
N SER A 354 23.03 5.34 -16.35
CA SER A 354 22.98 4.06 -15.69
C SER A 354 24.23 3.82 -14.83
N THR A 355 24.05 3.77 -13.52
CA THR A 355 24.53 2.67 -12.68
C THR A 355 23.70 2.70 -11.41
N GLN A 356 22.97 1.61 -11.19
CA GLN A 356 22.03 1.37 -10.10
C GLN A 356 22.73 1.45 -8.75
N ILE A 357 22.69 2.60 -8.09
CA ILE A 357 22.93 2.68 -6.65
C ILE A 357 21.71 3.38 -6.09
N SER A 358 20.94 2.67 -5.25
CA SER A 358 19.80 3.27 -4.54
C SER A 358 20.29 4.53 -3.82
N GLU A 359 19.53 5.63 -3.92
CA GLU A 359 19.87 6.91 -3.27
C GLU A 359 20.18 6.72 -1.77
N ASP A 360 19.71 5.65 -1.14
CA ASP A 360 19.88 5.26 0.26
C ASP A 360 21.23 4.58 0.63
N CYS A 361 22.13 4.29 -0.32
CA CYS A 361 23.40 3.58 -0.04
C CYS A 361 24.58 4.48 0.39
N GLY A 362 24.32 5.73 0.74
CA GLY A 362 25.36 6.72 1.03
C GLY A 362 26.19 6.40 2.29
N ILE A 363 27.50 6.66 2.25
CA ILE A 363 28.34 6.70 3.46
C ILE A 363 28.27 8.09 4.07
N ASP A 364 27.68 8.21 5.26
CA ASP A 364 27.54 9.48 5.98
C ASP A 364 28.72 9.76 6.92
N LEU A 365 29.30 8.70 7.51
CA LEU A 365 30.33 8.82 8.53
C LEU A 365 31.37 7.70 8.43
N VAL A 366 32.65 8.07 8.52
CA VAL A 366 33.75 7.10 8.66
C VAL A 366 34.41 7.30 10.02
N ILE A 367 34.49 6.23 10.80
CA ILE A 367 35.08 6.22 12.13
C ILE A 367 36.39 5.44 12.06
N TYR A 368 37.50 6.12 12.30
CA TYR A 368 38.81 5.49 12.40
C TYR A 368 39.20 5.31 13.85
N ILE A 369 39.43 4.07 14.29
CA ILE A 369 39.86 3.76 15.65
C ILE A 369 41.35 3.42 15.63
N ASP A 370 42.15 4.31 16.18
CA ASP A 370 43.59 4.17 16.32
C ASP A 370 43.92 3.67 17.74
N GLY A 371 44.40 2.44 17.87
CA GLY A 371 44.86 1.89 19.13
C GLY A 371 46.20 1.20 18.99
N GLN A 372 47.03 1.28 20.03
CA GLN A 372 48.21 0.44 20.19
C GLN A 372 47.71 -1.00 20.36
N PRO A 373 48.06 -1.94 19.46
CA PRO A 373 47.68 -3.32 19.66
C PRO A 373 48.39 -3.87 20.90
N GLU A 374 47.65 -4.59 21.73
CA GLU A 374 48.08 -5.14 23.02
C GLU A 374 48.97 -6.39 22.84
N TRP A 375 49.93 -6.35 21.89
CA TRP A 375 50.91 -7.44 21.78
C TRP A 375 51.95 -7.28 22.86
N ASP A 376 52.23 -8.38 23.55
CA ASP A 376 53.36 -8.50 24.45
C ASP A 376 54.63 -8.18 23.65
N LEU A 377 55.28 -7.05 23.94
CA LEU A 377 56.47 -6.53 23.25
C LEU A 377 57.67 -7.48 23.27
N THR A 378 57.52 -8.64 23.92
CA THR A 378 58.54 -9.65 24.17
C THR A 378 58.69 -10.69 23.05
N GLN A 379 57.80 -10.74 22.05
CA GLN A 379 57.85 -11.76 20.98
C GLN A 379 58.08 -11.26 19.54
N ALA A 380 58.32 -9.98 19.30
CA ALA A 380 58.57 -9.46 17.95
C ALA A 380 60.08 -9.42 17.63
N GLU A 381 60.65 -10.55 17.20
CA GLU A 381 62.03 -10.63 16.70
C GLU A 381 62.19 -10.29 15.19
N ASP A 382 61.10 -9.96 14.48
CA ASP A 382 61.18 -9.62 13.05
C ASP A 382 60.99 -8.11 12.80
N PRO A 383 62.07 -7.32 12.63
CA PRO A 383 62.01 -5.88 12.38
C PRO A 383 61.51 -5.49 10.97
N SER A 384 61.17 -6.46 10.12
CA SER A 384 60.66 -6.20 8.77
C SER A 384 59.18 -5.80 8.72
N PHE A 385 58.39 -6.11 9.76
CA PHE A 385 56.97 -5.72 9.85
C PHE A 385 56.81 -4.35 10.54
N THR A 386 57.10 -3.27 9.80
CA THR A 386 57.03 -1.91 10.34
C THR A 386 55.58 -1.47 10.56
N MET A 387 55.16 -1.40 11.83
CA MET A 387 53.86 -0.90 12.30
C MET A 387 53.49 0.51 11.76
N PHE A 388 54.51 1.31 11.39
CA PHE A 388 54.34 2.61 10.74
C PHE A 388 53.58 2.53 9.39
N SER A 389 53.76 1.44 8.63
CA SER A 389 53.12 1.28 7.32
C SER A 389 51.59 1.12 7.41
N THR A 390 51.08 0.36 8.39
CA THR A 390 49.62 0.13 8.53
C THR A 390 48.87 1.39 8.95
N ARG A 391 49.46 2.20 9.84
CA ARG A 391 48.86 3.46 10.29
C ARG A 391 48.87 4.52 9.18
N GLN A 392 49.96 4.59 8.42
CA GLN A 392 50.06 5.49 7.27
C GLN A 392 49.11 5.08 6.15
N ASN A 393 49.04 3.79 5.81
CA ASN A 393 48.10 3.27 4.82
C ASN A 393 46.64 3.52 5.22
N ALA A 394 46.29 3.37 6.50
CA ALA A 394 44.96 3.70 7.00
C ALA A 394 44.66 5.20 6.83
N ARG A 395 45.60 6.09 7.16
CA ARG A 395 45.41 7.54 6.97
C ARG A 395 45.26 7.93 5.50
N GLU A 396 46.09 7.39 4.62
CA GLU A 396 45.99 7.61 3.17
C GLU A 396 44.68 7.09 2.59
N ALA A 397 44.21 5.94 3.08
CA ALA A 397 42.92 5.36 2.74
C ALA A 397 41.75 6.24 3.23
N LEU A 398 41.88 6.88 4.39
CA LEU A 398 40.85 7.74 4.99
C LEU A 398 40.76 9.14 4.36
N CYS A 399 41.84 9.66 3.78
CA CYS A 399 41.79 10.90 2.99
C CYS A 399 40.78 10.81 1.84
N SER A 400 40.40 9.59 1.46
CA SER A 400 39.31 9.33 0.54
C SER A 400 37.90 9.43 1.15
N PHE A 401 37.63 10.09 2.28
CA PHE A 401 36.25 10.29 2.75
C PHE A 401 35.92 11.72 3.24
N PRO A 402 34.67 12.19 2.98
CA PRO A 402 34.01 13.38 3.52
C PRO A 402 34.39 13.87 4.91
N HIS A 403 34.13 12.90 5.78
CA HIS A 403 33.77 13.07 7.17
C HIS A 403 34.39 11.88 7.90
N VAL A 404 35.67 12.05 8.27
CA VAL A 404 36.42 11.06 9.03
C VAL A 404 36.54 11.55 10.47
N VAL A 405 36.11 10.72 11.41
CA VAL A 405 36.33 10.94 12.84
C VAL A 405 37.45 10.01 13.30
N GLU A 406 38.61 10.59 13.62
CA GLU A 406 39.72 9.84 14.22
C GLU A 406 39.51 9.72 15.74
N VAL A 407 39.41 8.48 16.21
CA VAL A 407 39.26 8.08 17.61
C VAL A 407 40.58 7.48 18.06
N ASN A 408 41.40 8.26 18.76
CA ASN A 408 42.60 7.73 19.39
C ASN A 408 42.21 7.06 20.72
N LEU A 409 42.56 5.78 20.91
CA LEU A 409 42.41 5.04 22.16
C LEU A 409 43.74 5.07 22.94
N PRO A 410 44.05 6.11 23.75
CA PRO A 410 45.16 6.03 24.69
C PRO A 410 44.80 5.06 25.83
N ASN A 411 45.81 4.34 26.34
CA ASN A 411 45.70 3.21 27.27
C ASN A 411 44.90 3.40 28.58
N GLU A 412 44.30 4.56 28.86
CA GLU A 412 43.43 4.75 30.04
C GLU A 412 42.19 5.64 29.80
N LYS A 413 41.89 6.07 28.56
CA LYS A 413 40.76 7.00 28.27
C LYS A 413 39.86 6.57 27.11
N GLY A 414 39.78 5.28 26.81
CA GLY A 414 38.90 4.76 25.74
C GLY A 414 37.43 5.17 25.88
N THR A 415 36.92 5.31 27.10
CA THR A 415 35.53 5.72 27.39
C THR A 415 35.17 7.08 26.81
N LYS A 416 36.05 8.09 26.93
CA LYS A 416 35.77 9.46 26.45
C LYS A 416 35.69 9.57 24.94
N ALA A 417 36.49 8.76 24.24
CA ALA A 417 36.51 8.76 22.78
C ALA A 417 35.22 8.13 22.24
N PHE A 418 34.70 7.10 22.91
CA PHE A 418 33.41 6.50 22.59
C PHE A 418 32.22 7.41 22.93
N GLU A 419 32.26 8.14 24.05
CA GLU A 419 31.25 9.16 24.39
C GLU A 419 31.17 10.27 23.32
N ALA A 420 32.31 10.72 22.78
CA ALA A 420 32.34 11.72 21.71
C ALA A 420 31.70 11.21 20.41
N VAL A 421 31.99 9.96 20.03
CA VAL A 421 31.35 9.33 18.88
C VAL A 421 29.86 9.12 19.10
N GLU A 422 29.47 8.70 20.31
CA GLU A 422 28.05 8.54 20.70
C GLU A 422 27.31 9.87 20.60
N THR A 423 27.93 10.97 21.05
CA THR A 423 27.37 12.33 20.93
C THR A 423 27.18 12.74 19.46
N LEU A 424 28.18 12.49 18.60
CA LEU A 424 28.09 12.78 17.16
C LEU A 424 26.99 11.96 16.47
N LEU A 425 26.83 10.69 16.82
CA LEU A 425 25.78 9.84 16.30
C LEU A 425 24.39 10.29 16.76
N CYS A 426 24.26 10.71 18.02
CA CYS A 426 23.02 11.31 18.53
C CYS A 426 22.67 12.58 17.75
N GLU A 427 23.62 13.50 17.57
CA GLU A 427 23.42 14.75 16.82
C GLU A 427 22.98 14.48 15.37
N LYS A 428 23.62 13.54 14.67
CA LYS A 428 23.25 13.19 13.29
C LYS A 428 21.87 12.56 13.18
N LEU A 429 21.49 11.71 14.13
CA LEU A 429 20.15 11.12 14.16
C LEU A 429 19.09 12.15 14.55
N GLU A 430 19.40 13.09 15.45
CA GLU A 430 18.51 14.19 15.80
C GLU A 430 18.28 15.13 14.62
N ILE A 431 19.33 15.49 13.86
CA ILE A 431 19.19 16.26 12.61
C ILE A 431 18.28 15.54 11.61
N GLY A 432 18.40 14.21 11.50
CA GLY A 432 17.50 13.40 10.70
C GLY A 432 16.05 13.52 11.16
N ARG A 433 15.80 13.38 12.47
CA ARG A 433 14.47 13.50 13.08
C ARG A 433 13.87 14.90 12.96
N THR A 434 14.66 15.96 13.14
CA THR A 434 14.17 17.35 13.01
C THR A 434 13.80 17.66 11.57
N PHE A 435 14.62 17.21 10.61
CA PHE A 435 14.30 17.34 9.19
C PHE A 435 13.01 16.60 8.83
N GLU A 436 12.80 15.39 9.36
CA GLU A 436 11.53 14.66 9.19
C GLU A 436 10.34 15.40 9.80
N LEU A 437 10.50 15.96 11.00
CA LEU A 437 9.44 16.72 11.67
C LEU A 437 9.06 17.97 10.85
N GLU A 438 10.06 18.70 10.34
CA GLU A 438 9.83 19.86 9.47
C GLU A 438 9.12 19.47 8.17
N MET A 439 9.53 18.36 7.54
CA MET A 439 8.87 17.87 6.32
C MET A 439 7.41 17.46 6.60
N ARG A 440 7.14 16.76 7.71
CA ARG A 440 5.76 16.44 8.12
C ARG A 440 4.95 17.69 8.42
N GLN A 441 5.54 18.69 9.08
CA GLN A 441 4.85 19.95 9.33
C GLN A 441 4.51 20.67 8.03
N ARG A 442 5.44 20.71 7.06
CA ARG A 442 5.17 21.27 5.72
C ARG A 442 4.08 20.51 5.00
N GLU A 443 4.10 19.19 5.04
CA GLU A 443 3.06 18.33 4.44
C GLU A 443 1.69 18.61 5.07
N VAL A 444 1.60 18.67 6.40
CA VAL A 444 0.36 19.03 7.10
C VAL A 444 -0.12 20.43 6.73
N THR A 445 0.78 21.40 6.57
CA THR A 445 0.38 22.74 6.10
C THR A 445 -0.14 22.72 4.67
N LEU A 446 0.49 21.95 3.78
CA LEU A 446 0.03 21.80 2.39
C LEU A 446 -1.33 21.12 2.33
N MET A 447 -1.53 20.05 3.10
CA MET A 447 -2.83 19.36 3.19
C MET A 447 -3.93 20.28 3.70
N LYS A 448 -3.65 21.11 4.72
CA LYS A 448 -4.62 22.10 5.20
C LYS A 448 -4.97 23.14 4.13
N THR A 449 -3.97 23.66 3.42
CA THR A 449 -4.23 24.61 2.33
C THR A 449 -5.01 23.96 1.19
N GLU A 450 -4.77 22.69 0.88
CA GLU A 450 -5.50 21.94 -0.14
C GLU A 450 -6.94 21.63 0.29
N GLU A 451 -7.15 21.30 1.56
CA GLU A 451 -8.50 21.11 2.14
C GLU A 451 -9.31 22.42 2.10
N GLU A 452 -8.71 23.55 2.46
CA GLU A 452 -9.32 24.88 2.31
C GLU A 452 -9.66 25.17 0.84
N TRP A 453 -8.78 24.79 -0.09
CA TRP A 453 -8.99 24.94 -1.53
C TRP A 453 -10.18 24.10 -2.01
N MET A 454 -10.24 22.83 -1.63
CA MET A 454 -11.32 21.90 -1.96
C MET A 454 -12.67 22.36 -1.41
N MET A 455 -12.71 22.89 -0.18
CA MET A 455 -13.93 23.44 0.41
C MET A 455 -14.43 24.68 -0.34
N THR A 456 -13.50 25.56 -0.74
CA THR A 456 -13.84 26.77 -1.50
C THR A 456 -14.35 26.40 -2.90
N PHE A 457 -13.68 25.46 -3.56
CA PHE A 457 -14.08 24.93 -4.87
C PHE A 457 -15.47 24.28 -4.81
N SER A 458 -15.73 23.44 -3.81
CA SER A 458 -17.04 22.80 -3.60
C SER A 458 -18.14 23.84 -3.36
N SER A 459 -17.84 24.93 -2.65
CA SER A 459 -18.78 26.04 -2.46
C SER A 459 -19.07 26.77 -3.77
N PHE A 460 -18.09 26.95 -4.66
CA PHE A 460 -18.30 27.54 -5.97
C PHE A 460 -19.15 26.63 -6.87
N GLU A 461 -18.86 25.33 -6.88
CA GLU A 461 -19.61 24.34 -7.66
C GLU A 461 -21.09 24.33 -7.25
N ALA A 462 -21.39 24.31 -5.96
CA ALA A 462 -22.76 24.35 -5.45
C ALA A 462 -23.51 25.63 -5.90
N ARG A 463 -22.85 26.79 -5.81
CA ARG A 463 -23.43 28.08 -6.25
C ARG A 463 -23.63 28.15 -7.76
N LEU A 464 -22.69 27.61 -8.53
CA LEU A 464 -22.77 27.54 -9.98
C LEU A 464 -23.95 26.66 -10.41
N GLN A 465 -24.10 25.50 -9.76
CA GLN A 465 -25.21 24.58 -10.00
C GLN A 465 -26.55 25.20 -9.64
N GLU A 466 -26.66 25.92 -8.51
CA GLU A 466 -27.86 26.65 -8.12
C GLU A 466 -28.24 27.72 -9.15
N ALA A 467 -27.27 28.54 -9.57
CA ALA A 467 -27.48 29.57 -10.59
C ALA A 467 -27.91 28.98 -11.95
N GLN A 468 -27.29 27.88 -12.37
CA GLN A 468 -27.65 27.16 -13.60
C GLN A 468 -29.06 26.55 -13.52
N CYS A 469 -29.42 25.96 -12.38
CA CYS A 469 -30.77 25.42 -12.15
C CYS A 469 -31.83 26.54 -12.22
N ALA A 470 -31.57 27.69 -11.59
CA ALA A 470 -32.46 28.84 -11.65
C ALA A 470 -32.62 29.36 -13.10
N LEU A 471 -31.51 29.50 -13.83
CA LEU A 471 -31.52 29.92 -15.23
C LEU A 471 -32.38 28.98 -16.09
N ARG A 472 -32.18 27.67 -15.95
CA ARG A 472 -32.96 26.66 -16.67
C ARG A 472 -34.45 26.76 -16.34
N LEU A 473 -34.80 26.85 -15.06
CA LEU A 473 -36.18 26.98 -14.60
C LEU A 473 -36.88 28.20 -15.22
N TYR A 474 -36.27 29.37 -15.15
CA TYR A 474 -36.87 30.59 -15.70
C TYR A 474 -36.92 30.59 -17.23
N THR A 475 -35.97 29.92 -17.90
CA THR A 475 -36.01 29.72 -19.35
C THR A 475 -37.22 28.86 -19.75
N GLU A 476 -37.46 27.75 -19.04
CA GLU A 476 -38.61 26.87 -19.27
C GLU A 476 -39.94 27.59 -18.96
N GLN A 477 -40.00 28.38 -17.89
CA GLN A 477 -41.17 29.21 -17.56
C GLN A 477 -41.46 30.26 -18.63
N LEU A 478 -40.43 30.94 -19.14
CA LEU A 478 -40.58 31.92 -20.21
C LEU A 478 -41.09 31.27 -21.50
N GLN A 479 -40.51 30.13 -21.91
CA GLN A 479 -40.96 29.37 -23.08
C GLN A 479 -42.41 28.91 -22.94
N THR A 480 -42.81 28.48 -21.75
CA THR A 480 -44.19 28.05 -21.45
C THR A 480 -45.17 29.24 -21.50
N ALA A 481 -44.78 30.39 -20.96
CA ALA A 481 -45.59 31.61 -20.99
C ALA A 481 -45.78 32.15 -22.41
N GLU A 482 -44.70 32.13 -23.22
CA GLU A 482 -44.75 32.53 -24.63
C GLU A 482 -45.58 31.54 -25.47
N GLY A 483 -45.44 30.23 -25.26
CA GLY A 483 -46.22 29.21 -25.96
C GLY A 483 -47.72 29.23 -25.66
N ASN A 484 -48.11 29.62 -24.44
CA ASN A 484 -49.50 29.69 -24.00
C ASN A 484 -50.18 31.04 -24.30
N ASN A 485 -49.51 31.99 -24.96
CA ASN A 485 -49.98 33.37 -25.15
C ASN A 485 -50.40 34.02 -23.81
N ALA A 486 -49.57 33.89 -22.77
CA ALA A 486 -49.82 34.51 -21.47
C ALA A 486 -49.93 36.04 -21.57
N ARG A 487 -50.39 36.69 -20.50
CA ARG A 487 -50.51 38.16 -20.49
C ARG A 487 -49.13 38.78 -20.66
N LYS A 488 -49.07 39.93 -21.35
CA LYS A 488 -47.82 40.68 -21.54
C LYS A 488 -47.12 41.00 -20.20
N SER A 489 -47.86 41.20 -19.12
CA SER A 489 -47.33 41.40 -17.77
C SER A 489 -46.49 40.21 -17.30
N ASP A 490 -46.98 39.00 -17.51
CA ASP A 490 -46.40 37.77 -16.97
C ASP A 490 -45.13 37.40 -17.76
N ILE A 491 -45.13 37.67 -19.07
CA ILE A 491 -43.94 37.55 -19.92
C ILE A 491 -42.85 38.55 -19.49
N VAL A 492 -43.22 39.78 -19.14
CA VAL A 492 -42.26 40.79 -18.66
C VAL A 492 -41.65 40.37 -17.31
N GLU A 493 -42.45 39.79 -16.41
CA GLU A 493 -41.96 39.26 -15.13
C GLU A 493 -41.01 38.08 -15.33
N CYS A 494 -41.36 37.10 -16.18
CA CYS A 494 -40.48 35.97 -16.50
C CYS A 494 -39.14 36.44 -17.10
N LYS A 495 -39.16 37.46 -17.97
CA LYS A 495 -37.93 38.04 -18.54
C LYS A 495 -37.07 38.73 -17.48
N ALA A 496 -37.68 39.42 -16.50
CA ALA A 496 -36.96 40.03 -15.40
C ALA A 496 -36.31 38.97 -14.49
N GLN A 497 -37.00 37.86 -14.21
CA GLN A 497 -36.43 36.74 -13.44
C GLN A 497 -35.28 36.06 -14.18
N LEU A 498 -35.41 35.84 -15.49
CA LEU A 498 -34.35 35.29 -16.32
C LEU A 498 -33.10 36.18 -16.32
N LEU A 499 -33.27 37.50 -16.47
CA LEU A 499 -32.17 38.48 -16.38
C LEU A 499 -31.48 38.44 -15.01
N SER A 500 -32.26 38.38 -13.93
CA SER A 500 -31.69 38.26 -12.57
C SER A 500 -30.90 36.96 -12.39
N ALA A 501 -31.36 35.84 -12.95
CA ALA A 501 -30.63 34.57 -12.91
C ALA A 501 -29.36 34.58 -13.76
N THR A 502 -29.36 35.26 -14.93
CA THR A 502 -28.14 35.45 -15.73
C THR A 502 -27.10 36.29 -15.00
N GLU A 503 -27.51 37.37 -14.34
CA GLU A 503 -26.59 38.22 -13.56
C GLU A 503 -25.99 37.44 -12.37
N ALA A 504 -26.78 36.58 -11.72
CA ALA A 504 -26.29 35.72 -10.64
C ALA A 504 -25.23 34.72 -11.14
N LEU A 505 -25.45 34.09 -12.30
CA LEU A 505 -24.48 33.18 -12.91
C LEU A 505 -23.18 33.89 -13.30
N GLU A 506 -23.28 35.07 -13.93
CA GLU A 506 -22.12 35.89 -14.27
C GLU A 506 -21.35 36.33 -13.02
N THR A 507 -22.04 36.65 -11.93
CA THR A 507 -21.42 37.01 -10.65
C THR A 507 -20.60 35.85 -10.09
N VAL A 508 -21.16 34.63 -10.05
CA VAL A 508 -20.42 33.44 -9.59
C VAL A 508 -19.21 33.15 -10.49
N ASN A 509 -19.37 33.23 -11.81
CA ASN A 509 -18.25 33.05 -12.75
C ASN A 509 -17.14 34.08 -12.55
N ASN A 510 -17.47 35.34 -12.30
CA ASN A 510 -16.50 36.39 -12.02
C ASN A 510 -15.77 36.15 -10.70
N GLU A 511 -16.48 35.71 -9.65
CA GLU A 511 -15.84 35.35 -8.37
C GLU A 511 -14.89 34.16 -8.52
N VAL A 512 -15.26 33.13 -9.28
CA VAL A 512 -14.38 31.99 -9.60
C VAL A 512 -13.14 32.47 -10.38
N ALA A 513 -13.31 33.34 -11.37
CA ALA A 513 -12.18 33.89 -12.14
C ALA A 513 -11.23 34.72 -11.25
N VAL A 514 -11.75 35.58 -10.38
CA VAL A 514 -10.95 36.35 -9.42
C VAL A 514 -10.22 35.42 -8.45
N TRP A 515 -10.91 34.40 -7.93
CA TRP A 515 -10.29 33.43 -7.03
C TRP A 515 -9.16 32.65 -7.70
N MET A 516 -9.36 32.16 -8.93
CA MET A 516 -8.33 31.46 -9.73
C MET A 516 -7.10 32.35 -9.98
N THR A 517 -7.32 33.61 -10.39
CA THR A 517 -6.21 34.55 -10.65
C THR A 517 -5.45 34.95 -9.37
N SER A 518 -6.12 35.04 -8.22
CA SER A 518 -5.46 35.36 -6.95
C SER A 518 -4.53 34.26 -6.42
N HIS A 519 -4.67 33.02 -6.89
CA HIS A 519 -3.85 31.88 -6.46
C HIS A 519 -2.68 31.56 -7.41
N GLU A 520 -2.61 32.16 -8.61
CA GLU A 520 -1.49 31.97 -9.54
C GLU A 520 -0.22 32.76 -9.14
N ASP A 521 -0.33 33.80 -8.29
CA ASP A 521 0.74 34.77 -8.06
C ASP A 521 1.87 34.31 -7.10
N THR A 522 1.79 33.12 -6.48
CA THR A 522 2.87 32.64 -5.60
C THR A 522 3.97 31.83 -6.31
N SER A 523 3.82 31.52 -7.59
CA SER A 523 4.86 30.86 -8.37
C SER A 523 5.20 31.66 -9.63
N SER A 524 6.22 32.52 -9.52
CA SER A 524 6.99 33.14 -10.62
C SER A 524 6.20 33.51 -11.90
N PRO A 525 5.93 34.80 -12.16
CA PRO A 525 5.18 35.22 -13.33
C PRO A 525 6.03 35.10 -14.60
N GLY A 526 5.61 34.25 -15.54
CA GLY A 526 6.23 34.25 -16.87
C GLY A 526 5.89 33.06 -17.76
N SER A 527 4.63 32.95 -18.20
CA SER A 527 4.20 32.64 -19.58
C SER A 527 3.00 31.69 -19.68
N SER A 528 1.90 32.25 -20.21
CA SER A 528 0.92 31.56 -21.07
C SER A 528 0.10 30.43 -20.42
N GLY A 529 -1.20 30.67 -20.21
CA GLY A 529 -2.18 29.66 -19.74
C GLY A 529 -2.24 28.35 -20.54
N LEU A 530 -1.75 28.33 -21.79
CA LEU A 530 -1.59 27.11 -22.59
C LEU A 530 -0.32 26.33 -22.26
N SER A 531 0.74 27.00 -21.78
CA SER A 531 1.96 26.35 -21.31
C SER A 531 1.73 25.71 -19.94
N THR A 532 0.93 26.31 -19.07
CA THR A 532 0.56 25.71 -17.78
C THR A 532 -0.29 24.47 -17.96
N TRP A 533 -1.26 24.44 -18.89
CA TRP A 533 -1.98 23.21 -19.22
C TRP A 533 -1.06 22.14 -19.80
N SER A 534 -0.16 22.49 -20.73
CA SER A 534 0.82 21.55 -21.27
C SER A 534 1.77 21.04 -20.17
N THR A 535 2.13 21.89 -19.21
CA THR A 535 2.98 21.53 -18.07
C THR A 535 2.24 20.64 -17.08
N ILE A 536 0.98 20.94 -16.76
CA ILE A 536 0.11 20.12 -15.91
C ILE A 536 -0.17 18.77 -16.58
N GLU A 537 -0.46 18.76 -17.87
CA GLU A 537 -0.65 17.54 -18.64
C GLU A 537 0.63 16.71 -18.69
N THR A 538 1.78 17.35 -18.92
CA THR A 538 3.09 16.66 -18.90
C THR A 538 3.36 16.08 -17.52
N PHE A 539 3.15 16.85 -16.46
CA PHE A 539 3.32 16.40 -15.08
C PHE A 539 2.37 15.25 -14.71
N TYR A 540 1.12 15.33 -15.15
CA TYR A 540 0.13 14.27 -14.96
C TYR A 540 0.52 13.01 -15.73
N MET A 541 0.94 13.13 -16.99
CA MET A 541 1.42 12.02 -17.82
C MET A 541 2.69 11.39 -17.24
N GLU A 542 3.62 12.20 -16.73
CA GLU A 542 4.82 11.72 -16.05
C GLU A 542 4.47 10.99 -14.74
N SER A 543 3.51 11.51 -13.97
CA SER A 543 3.01 10.88 -12.75
C SER A 543 2.33 9.54 -13.04
N LEU A 544 1.48 9.47 -14.07
CA LEU A 544 0.89 8.22 -14.51
C LEU A 544 1.95 7.22 -14.98
N ARG A 545 2.88 7.63 -15.84
CA ARG A 545 3.98 6.75 -16.30
C ARG A 545 4.81 6.23 -15.12
N ARG A 546 5.09 7.08 -14.14
CA ARG A 546 5.80 6.69 -12.91
C ARG A 546 4.99 5.66 -12.12
N ASN A 547 3.70 5.90 -11.90
CA ASN A 547 2.84 4.98 -11.16
C ASN A 547 2.68 3.64 -11.88
N PHE A 548 2.48 3.62 -13.20
CA PHE A 548 2.42 2.39 -13.98
C PHE A 548 3.76 1.63 -13.99
N SER A 549 4.89 2.34 -14.02
CA SER A 549 6.22 1.73 -13.91
C SER A 549 6.41 1.08 -12.53
N LEU A 550 6.02 1.77 -11.45
CA LEU A 550 6.05 1.23 -10.09
C LEU A 550 5.14 0.01 -9.93
N LEU A 551 3.93 0.05 -10.48
CA LEU A 551 3.01 -1.08 -10.54
C LEU A 551 3.61 -2.28 -11.30
N THR A 552 4.30 -2.02 -12.41
CA THR A 552 4.96 -3.07 -13.19
C THR A 552 6.13 -3.68 -12.42
N GLN A 553 6.92 -2.87 -11.71
CA GLN A 553 7.99 -3.34 -10.84
C GLN A 553 7.45 -4.14 -9.65
N LEU A 554 6.37 -3.66 -9.02
CA LEU A 554 5.69 -4.35 -7.93
C LEU A 554 5.18 -5.71 -8.41
N ARG A 555 4.50 -5.75 -9.57
CA ARG A 555 4.06 -7.00 -10.21
C ARG A 555 5.24 -7.95 -10.42
N GLY A 556 6.35 -7.46 -10.99
CA GLY A 556 7.57 -8.24 -11.18
C GLY A 556 8.15 -8.81 -9.88
N ARG A 557 8.18 -8.01 -8.81
CA ARG A 557 8.63 -8.44 -7.47
C ARG A 557 7.70 -9.47 -6.86
N VAL A 558 6.38 -9.28 -6.95
CA VAL A 558 5.39 -10.25 -6.47
C VAL A 558 5.52 -11.57 -7.22
N PHE A 559 5.65 -11.55 -8.55
CA PHE A 559 5.90 -12.78 -9.32
C PHE A 559 7.22 -13.45 -8.96
N ALA A 560 8.30 -12.68 -8.78
CA ALA A 560 9.58 -13.22 -8.36
C ALA A 560 9.49 -13.86 -6.97
N PHE A 561 8.85 -13.18 -6.01
CA PHE A 561 8.62 -13.69 -4.66
C PHE A 561 7.75 -14.95 -4.65
N VAL A 562 6.67 -14.98 -5.44
CA VAL A 562 5.82 -16.17 -5.59
C VAL A 562 6.64 -17.32 -6.19
N ASN A 563 7.44 -17.05 -7.21
CA ASN A 563 8.27 -18.07 -7.85
C ASN A 563 9.37 -18.57 -6.91
N GLU A 564 10.02 -17.68 -6.16
CA GLU A 564 11.02 -18.02 -5.17
C GLU A 564 10.41 -18.81 -4.00
N SER A 565 9.23 -18.41 -3.53
CA SER A 565 8.46 -19.14 -2.52
C SER A 565 8.05 -20.52 -3.02
N LEU A 566 7.59 -20.64 -4.28
CA LEU A 566 7.29 -21.94 -4.91
C LEU A 566 8.53 -22.80 -5.07
N CYS A 567 9.67 -22.21 -5.44
CA CYS A 567 10.95 -22.91 -5.53
C CYS A 567 11.44 -23.35 -4.14
N GLY A 568 11.28 -22.51 -3.12
CA GLY A 568 11.59 -22.79 -1.72
C GLY A 568 10.70 -23.89 -1.12
N MET A 569 9.40 -23.90 -1.46
CA MET A 569 8.49 -24.98 -1.11
C MET A 569 8.77 -26.27 -1.90
N ASN A 570 9.36 -26.17 -3.09
CA ASN A 570 9.83 -27.32 -3.85
C ASN A 570 11.19 -27.84 -3.35
N SER A 571 12.05 -27.00 -2.76
CA SER A 571 13.36 -27.40 -2.25
C SER A 571 13.29 -27.90 -0.80
N ALA A 572 12.42 -27.32 0.02
CA ALA A 572 12.03 -27.91 1.29
C ALA A 572 11.11 -29.10 0.99
N LEU A 573 11.45 -30.28 1.51
CA LEU A 573 10.76 -31.58 1.33
C LEU A 573 9.25 -31.61 1.65
N CYS A 574 8.62 -30.48 1.97
CA CYS A 574 7.25 -30.36 2.46
C CYS A 574 6.17 -30.52 1.37
N LEU A 575 6.48 -30.36 0.08
CA LEU A 575 5.57 -30.72 -1.02
C LEU A 575 5.85 -32.08 -1.65
N TRP A 576 6.98 -32.72 -1.32
CA TRP A 576 7.40 -33.97 -1.92
C TRP A 576 6.93 -35.13 -1.05
N ARG A 577 6.14 -36.04 -1.62
CA ARG A 577 5.95 -37.33 -0.95
C ARG A 577 7.29 -38.08 -1.00
N VAL A 578 7.79 -38.52 0.15
CA VAL A 578 9.02 -39.34 0.22
C VAL A 578 8.76 -40.78 -0.23
N ASP A 579 7.56 -41.09 -0.75
CA ASP A 579 7.20 -42.43 -1.20
C ASP A 579 7.31 -42.60 -2.72
N GLY A 580 7.38 -43.86 -3.16
CA GLY A 580 7.56 -44.21 -4.57
C GLY A 580 6.53 -43.62 -5.54
N LYS A 581 5.39 -43.10 -5.03
CA LYS A 581 4.39 -42.41 -5.84
C LYS A 581 4.92 -41.10 -6.42
N GLN A 582 5.76 -40.38 -5.67
CA GLN A 582 6.32 -39.11 -6.12
C GLN A 582 7.24 -39.30 -7.33
N ILE A 583 7.95 -40.42 -7.40
CA ILE A 583 8.83 -40.76 -8.52
C ILE A 583 8.01 -40.88 -9.81
N VAL A 584 6.88 -41.59 -9.76
CA VAL A 584 5.98 -41.78 -10.90
C VAL A 584 5.33 -40.46 -11.33
N LEU A 585 4.87 -39.66 -10.35
CA LEU A 585 4.30 -38.33 -10.61
C LEU A 585 5.32 -37.37 -11.24
N ASN A 586 6.56 -37.35 -10.77
CA ASN A 586 7.62 -36.50 -11.31
C ASN A 586 8.00 -36.88 -12.73
N ALA A 587 8.06 -38.18 -13.04
CA ALA A 587 8.31 -38.67 -14.39
C ALA A 587 7.20 -38.20 -15.34
N PHE A 588 5.93 -38.39 -14.95
CA PHE A 588 4.79 -37.90 -15.72
C PHE A 588 4.81 -36.38 -15.91
N GLN A 589 5.07 -35.61 -14.84
CA GLN A 589 5.08 -34.15 -14.91
C GLN A 589 6.23 -33.62 -15.76
N LYS A 590 7.39 -34.27 -15.73
CA LYS A 590 8.53 -33.95 -16.59
C LYS A 590 8.17 -34.16 -18.06
N ASP A 591 7.58 -35.31 -18.40
CA ASP A 591 7.14 -35.62 -19.75
C ASP A 591 6.04 -34.67 -20.22
N PHE A 592 5.11 -34.32 -19.33
CA PHE A 592 4.04 -33.36 -19.60
C PHE A 592 4.61 -31.96 -19.90
N ASN A 593 5.55 -31.50 -19.07
CA ASN A 593 6.13 -30.17 -19.21
C ASN A 593 7.06 -30.05 -20.41
N PHE A 594 7.63 -31.16 -20.89
CA PHE A 594 8.47 -31.18 -22.08
C PHE A 594 7.69 -31.00 -23.39
N MET A 595 6.37 -31.27 -23.40
CA MET A 595 5.55 -31.04 -24.59
C MET A 595 5.35 -29.54 -24.85
N ASN A 596 5.44 -29.11 -26.11
CA ASN A 596 5.16 -27.72 -26.49
C ASN A 596 3.70 -27.34 -26.13
N GLY A 597 3.50 -26.16 -25.55
CA GLY A 597 2.19 -25.68 -25.08
C GLY A 597 1.12 -25.62 -26.18
N GLU A 598 1.50 -25.33 -27.42
CA GLU A 598 0.55 -25.33 -28.56
C GLU A 598 0.08 -26.74 -28.92
N ILE A 599 0.99 -27.72 -28.91
CA ILE A 599 0.69 -29.13 -29.23
C ILE A 599 -0.20 -29.76 -28.15
N ARG A 600 -0.09 -29.32 -26.89
CA ARG A 600 -0.97 -29.79 -25.79
C ARG A 600 -2.44 -29.47 -26.02
N MET A 601 -2.76 -28.48 -26.86
CA MET A 601 -4.12 -28.04 -27.12
C MET A 601 -4.77 -28.77 -28.31
N GLU A 602 -4.00 -29.54 -29.09
CA GLU A 602 -4.52 -30.37 -30.17
C GLU A 602 -5.41 -31.50 -29.62
N ILE A 603 -6.50 -31.81 -30.32
CA ILE A 603 -7.54 -32.73 -29.84
C ILE A 603 -6.99 -34.15 -29.68
N GLU A 604 -6.14 -34.57 -30.61
CA GLU A 604 -5.46 -35.86 -30.62
C GLU A 604 -4.48 -35.99 -29.46
N THR A 605 -3.63 -34.97 -29.26
CA THR A 605 -2.69 -34.91 -28.13
C THR A 605 -3.43 -34.89 -26.80
N LYS A 606 -4.57 -34.19 -26.71
CA LYS A 606 -5.40 -34.15 -25.50
C LYS A 606 -5.97 -35.54 -25.17
N LYS A 607 -6.42 -36.31 -26.17
CA LYS A 607 -6.88 -37.69 -25.97
C LYS A 607 -5.75 -38.60 -25.48
N GLU A 608 -4.56 -38.46 -26.06
CA GLU A 608 -3.38 -39.18 -25.60
C GLU A 608 -3.02 -38.81 -24.15
N LEU A 609 -3.09 -37.52 -23.80
CA LEU A 609 -2.84 -37.06 -22.44
C LEU A 609 -3.82 -37.63 -21.43
N TYR A 610 -5.11 -37.71 -21.76
CA TYR A 610 -6.09 -38.39 -20.90
C TYR A 610 -5.74 -39.86 -20.70
N ALA A 611 -5.38 -40.58 -21.76
CA ALA A 611 -4.96 -41.99 -21.63
C ALA A 611 -3.71 -42.14 -20.73
N ARG A 612 -2.74 -41.23 -20.83
CA ARG A 612 -1.55 -41.22 -19.96
C ARG A 612 -1.90 -40.90 -18.50
N VAL A 613 -2.89 -40.04 -18.25
CA VAL A 613 -3.40 -39.76 -16.90
C VAL A 613 -4.10 -40.97 -16.30
N ASP A 614 -4.86 -41.73 -17.10
CA ASP A 614 -5.49 -42.97 -16.64
C ASP A 614 -4.44 -44.02 -16.25
N VAL A 615 -3.38 -44.19 -17.07
CA VAL A 615 -2.26 -45.08 -16.73
C VAL A 615 -1.52 -44.63 -15.46
N LEU A 616 -1.33 -43.31 -15.28
CA LEU A 616 -0.76 -42.77 -14.05
C LEU A 616 -1.64 -43.12 -12.83
N TYR A 617 -2.95 -42.96 -12.96
CA TYR A 617 -3.90 -43.27 -11.90
C TYR A 617 -3.84 -44.75 -11.49
N ASP A 618 -3.86 -45.66 -12.46
CA ASP A 618 -3.76 -47.11 -12.22
C ASP A 618 -2.43 -47.47 -11.54
N THR A 619 -1.31 -46.92 -12.03
CA THR A 619 0.02 -47.15 -11.45
C THR A 619 0.10 -46.68 -10.00
N LEU A 620 -0.52 -45.54 -9.67
CA LEU A 620 -0.55 -45.01 -8.32
C LEU A 620 -1.40 -45.88 -7.38
N ASN A 621 -2.49 -46.47 -7.87
CA ASN A 621 -3.33 -47.40 -7.12
C ASN A 621 -2.62 -48.74 -6.87
N ASP A 622 -1.89 -49.27 -7.86
CA ASP A 622 -1.08 -50.48 -7.67
C ASP A 622 -0.06 -50.31 -6.53
N ILE A 623 0.59 -49.14 -6.46
CA ILE A 623 1.52 -48.81 -5.36
C ILE A 623 0.79 -48.78 -4.00
N VAL A 624 -0.46 -48.29 -3.96
CA VAL A 624 -1.29 -48.30 -2.74
C VAL A 624 -1.60 -49.75 -2.32
N ASP A 625 -2.03 -50.58 -3.26
CA ASP A 625 -2.47 -51.95 -2.97
C ASP A 625 -1.29 -52.87 -2.60
N GLN A 626 -0.12 -52.67 -3.20
CA GLN A 626 1.12 -53.32 -2.78
C GLN A 626 1.47 -52.98 -1.31
N LYS A 627 1.39 -51.70 -0.93
CA LYS A 627 1.61 -51.27 0.45
C LYS A 627 0.57 -51.87 1.41
N ARG A 628 -0.70 -51.91 1.02
CA ARG A 628 -1.78 -52.52 1.81
C ARG A 628 -1.53 -54.01 2.03
N THR A 629 -1.11 -54.72 1.00
CA THR A 629 -0.77 -56.16 1.06
C THR A 629 0.42 -56.43 1.99
N LEU A 630 1.46 -55.60 1.91
CA LEU A 630 2.61 -55.68 2.82
C LEU A 630 2.21 -55.44 4.28
N LEU A 631 1.36 -54.45 4.55
CA LEU A 631 0.85 -54.17 5.90
C LEU A 631 0.04 -55.34 6.48
N HIS A 632 -0.81 -55.98 5.68
CA HIS A 632 -1.54 -57.19 6.10
C HIS A 632 -0.59 -58.37 6.38
N THR A 633 0.47 -58.52 5.59
CA THR A 633 1.49 -59.55 5.80
C THR A 633 2.24 -59.32 7.11
N PHE A 634 2.62 -58.07 7.41
CA PHE A 634 3.28 -57.69 8.67
C PHE A 634 2.38 -57.86 9.91
N GLN A 635 1.06 -57.63 9.78
CA GLN A 635 0.11 -57.88 10.87
C GLN A 635 -0.08 -59.38 11.14
N GLY A 636 0.04 -60.23 10.12
CA GLY A 636 0.00 -61.69 10.27
C GLY A 636 1.22 -62.29 11.01
N PHE A 637 2.35 -61.58 11.04
CA PHE A 637 3.55 -61.97 11.79
C PHE A 637 3.54 -61.53 13.27
N LYS A 638 2.51 -60.79 13.71
CA LYS A 638 2.38 -60.27 15.08
C LYS A 638 1.50 -61.13 16.00
N VAL A 639 1.24 -62.39 15.62
CA VAL A 639 0.51 -63.39 16.43
C VAL A 639 1.49 -64.39 17.04
#